data_AF-A0A945H5J2-F1
#
_entry.id   AF-A0A945H5J2-F1
#
_cell.length_a   1.000
_cell.length_b   1.000
_cell.length_c   1.000
_cell.angle_alpha   90.00
_cell.angle_beta   90.00
_cell.angle_gamma   90.00
#
_symmetry.space_group_name_H-M   'P 1'
#
loop_
_entity.id
_entity.type
_entity.pdbx_description
1 polymer ?
#
loop_
_entity_poly.entity_id
_entity_poly.type
_entity_poly.pdbx_seq_one_letter_code
_entity_poly.pdbx_strand_id
1 'polypeptide(L)'
;CIGCGNCEQNCPYDVIQMSYETEAPSSYWKWMLFGFGEKPGKASSAGVVGENAIKKAVKCDMCMDQSGGPACVRACPTGAAARMSPEDFVDLVSVMH
;
A
#
# COMPACT_ATOMS: atom_id res chain seq x y z
N CYS A 1 10.05 -10.37 8.86
CA CYS A 1 8.68 -10.76 9.25
C CYS A 1 8.61 -12.28 9.23
N ILE A 2 8.29 -12.93 10.35
CA ILE A 2 8.19 -14.41 10.44
C ILE A 2 6.74 -14.92 10.45
N GLY A 3 5.76 -14.02 10.27
CA GLY A 3 4.35 -14.38 10.24
C GLY A 3 3.67 -14.57 11.61
N CYS A 4 4.31 -14.22 12.73
CA CYS A 4 3.70 -14.42 14.06
C CYS A 4 2.50 -13.52 14.37
N GLY A 5 2.31 -12.41 13.65
CA GLY A 5 1.14 -11.53 13.82
C GLY A 5 1.14 -10.62 15.05
N ASN A 6 2.12 -10.71 15.96
CA ASN A 6 2.17 -9.84 17.15
C ASN A 6 2.24 -8.34 16.82
N CYS A 7 2.82 -7.98 15.67
CA CYS A 7 2.86 -6.59 15.22
C CYS A 7 1.48 -6.07 14.76
N GLU A 8 0.63 -6.91 14.20
CA GLU A 8 -0.76 -6.57 13.87
C GLU A 8 -1.58 -6.38 15.16
N GLN A 9 -1.56 -7.36 16.05
CA GLN A 9 -2.37 -7.32 17.30
C GLN A 9 -2.00 -6.18 18.25
N ASN A 10 -0.72 -5.81 18.33
CA ASN A 10 -0.25 -4.77 19.23
C ASN A 10 -0.23 -3.38 18.59
N CYS A 11 -0.68 -3.23 17.34
CA CYS A 11 -0.72 -1.91 16.71
C CYS A 11 -1.89 -1.10 17.27
N PRO A 12 -1.65 0.02 17.99
CA PRO A 12 -2.74 0.81 18.58
C PRO A 12 -3.61 1.51 17.54
N TYR A 13 -3.12 1.63 16.31
CA TYR A 13 -3.82 2.29 15.20
C TYR A 13 -4.46 1.30 14.22
N ASP A 14 -4.25 0.00 14.40
CA ASP A 14 -4.79 -1.05 13.51
C ASP A 14 -4.44 -0.84 12.02
N VAL A 15 -3.22 -0.34 11.75
CA VAL A 15 -2.74 -0.03 10.38
C VAL A 15 -1.79 -1.07 9.79
N ILE A 16 -1.59 -2.19 10.50
CA ILE A 16 -0.75 -3.30 10.07
C ILE A 16 -1.67 -4.47 9.74
N GLN A 17 -1.51 -5.09 8.57
CA GLN A 17 -2.29 -6.25 8.16
C GLN A 17 -1.39 -7.42 7.80
N MET A 18 -1.80 -8.64 8.11
CA MET A 18 -1.10 -9.85 7.69
C MET A 18 -1.62 -10.34 6.33
N SER A 19 -0.80 -10.26 5.28
CA SER A 19 -1.17 -10.66 3.92
C SER A 19 -0.20 -11.71 3.34
N TYR A 20 -0.67 -12.51 2.39
CA TYR A 20 0.20 -13.37 1.59
C TYR A 20 0.77 -12.58 0.42
N GLU A 21 1.98 -12.94 0.00
CA GLU A 21 2.48 -12.48 -1.29
C GLU A 21 1.62 -13.11 -2.39
N THR A 22 1.12 -12.26 -3.27
CA THR A 22 0.30 -12.66 -4.41
C THR A 22 0.99 -12.18 -5.67
N GLU A 23 0.96 -12.97 -6.72
CA GLU A 23 1.50 -12.58 -8.01
C GLU A 23 0.45 -11.74 -8.76
N ALA A 24 0.91 -10.69 -9.44
CA ALA A 24 0.04 -9.88 -10.26
C ALA A 24 -0.50 -10.70 -11.44
N PRO A 25 -1.76 -10.48 -11.87
CA PRO A 25 -2.33 -11.19 -13.01
C PRO A 25 -1.47 -10.98 -14.25
N SER A 26 -1.24 -12.07 -14.99
CA SER A 26 -0.20 -12.18 -16.01
C SER A 26 -0.37 -11.30 -17.25
N SER A 27 -1.52 -10.63 -17.45
CA SER A 27 -1.77 -9.93 -18.71
C SER A 27 -2.83 -8.83 -18.65
N TYR A 28 -2.39 -7.59 -18.40
CA TYR A 28 -3.21 -6.37 -18.47
C TYR A 28 -4.06 -6.27 -19.75
N TRP A 29 -3.47 -6.53 -20.91
CA TRP A 29 -4.13 -6.38 -22.21
C TRP A 29 -5.25 -7.38 -22.46
N LYS A 30 -5.14 -8.59 -21.89
CA LYS A 30 -6.21 -9.61 -22.01
C LYS A 30 -7.45 -9.16 -21.24
N TRP A 31 -7.25 -8.58 -20.06
CA TRP A 31 -8.33 -7.99 -19.28
C TRP A 31 -8.91 -6.75 -19.97
N MET A 32 -8.06 -5.83 -20.42
CA MET A 32 -8.53 -4.54 -20.96
C MET A 32 -9.25 -4.68 -22.31
N LEU A 33 -8.73 -5.51 -23.23
CA LEU A 33 -9.28 -5.64 -24.58
C LEU A 33 -10.43 -6.65 -24.68
N PHE A 34 -10.42 -7.71 -23.86
CA PHE A 34 -11.36 -8.83 -24.00
C PHE A 34 -12.14 -9.13 -22.72
N GLY A 35 -11.89 -8.40 -21.62
CA GLY A 35 -12.53 -8.68 -20.33
C GLY A 35 -12.10 -9.99 -19.70
N PHE A 36 -11.05 -10.64 -20.21
CA PHE A 36 -10.61 -11.95 -19.72
C PHE A 36 -9.61 -11.82 -18.56
N GLY A 37 -9.86 -12.56 -17.49
CA GLY A 37 -9.01 -12.58 -16.30
C GLY A 37 -9.37 -11.50 -15.27
N GLU A 38 -8.53 -11.35 -14.25
CA GLU A 38 -8.74 -10.37 -13.19
C GLU A 38 -8.27 -8.97 -13.58
N LYS A 39 -8.97 -7.95 -13.07
CA LYS A 39 -8.55 -6.57 -13.25
C LYS A 39 -7.21 -6.32 -12.55
N PRO A 40 -6.34 -5.46 -13.12
CA PRO A 40 -5.14 -4.98 -12.44
C PRO A 40 -5.44 -4.48 -11.02
N GLY A 41 -4.56 -4.84 -10.08
CA GLY A 41 -4.73 -4.51 -8.67
C GLY A 41 -5.74 -5.38 -7.91
N LYS A 42 -6.38 -6.37 -8.56
CA LYS A 42 -6.94 -7.54 -7.88
C LYS A 42 -5.99 -8.71 -8.12
N ALA A 43 -5.09 -8.94 -7.19
CA ALA A 43 -4.36 -10.20 -7.14
C ALA A 43 -5.20 -11.16 -6.30
N SER A 44 -5.76 -12.20 -6.92
CA SER A 44 -6.38 -13.27 -6.14
C SER A 44 -5.30 -14.12 -5.48
N SER A 45 -5.44 -14.36 -4.17
CA SER A 45 -4.69 -15.39 -3.47
C SER A 45 -5.18 -16.81 -3.82
N ALA A 46 -6.08 -16.95 -4.79
CA ALA A 46 -6.88 -18.14 -5.03
C ALA A 46 -6.13 -19.29 -5.74
N GLY A 47 -4.85 -19.11 -6.10
CA GLY A 47 -4.12 -20.13 -6.87
C GLY A 47 -2.65 -20.36 -6.50
N VAL A 48 -2.03 -19.49 -5.70
CA VAL A 48 -0.56 -19.56 -5.43
C VAL A 48 -0.27 -19.21 -3.97
N VAL A 49 -0.97 -19.84 -3.03
CA VAL A 49 -0.43 -19.94 -1.66
C VAL A 49 0.39 -21.21 -1.67
N GLY A 50 1.69 -21.09 -1.94
CA GLY A 50 2.61 -22.22 -1.87
C GLY A 50 2.47 -22.92 -0.51
N GLU A 51 2.70 -24.23 -0.46
CA GLU A 51 2.50 -25.05 0.74
C GLU A 51 3.20 -24.48 2.00
N ASN A 52 4.26 -23.70 1.81
CA ASN A 52 5.06 -23.04 2.84
C ASN A 52 4.91 -21.50 2.87
N ALA A 53 3.86 -20.94 2.28
CA ALA A 53 3.67 -19.49 2.25
C ALA A 53 3.35 -18.95 3.65
N ILE A 54 4.20 -18.03 4.12
CA ILE A 54 4.05 -17.35 5.41
C ILE A 54 3.42 -15.98 5.16
N LYS A 55 2.36 -15.65 5.92
CA LYS A 55 1.79 -14.29 5.89
C LYS A 55 2.85 -13.27 6.32
N LYS A 56 2.98 -12.19 5.58
CA LYS A 56 3.87 -11.08 5.89
C LYS A 56 3.04 -9.87 6.36
N ALA A 57 3.58 -9.16 7.34
CA ALA A 57 3.00 -7.92 7.82
C ALA A 57 3.20 -6.84 6.76
N VAL A 58 2.11 -6.20 6.34
CA VAL A 58 2.09 -5.06 5.43
C VAL A 58 1.58 -3.85 6.19
N LYS A 59 2.20 -2.69 5.94
CA LYS A 59 1.78 -1.38 6.46
C LYS A 59 2.11 -0.32 5.43
N CYS A 60 1.50 0.85 5.55
CA CYS A 60 1.93 2.02 4.78
C CYS A 60 3.41 2.32 5.09
N ASP A 61 4.26 2.19 4.08
CA ASP A 61 5.69 2.49 4.11
C ASP A 61 5.97 3.96 3.73
N MET A 62 4.90 4.73 3.52
CA MET A 62 4.96 6.12 3.05
C MET A 62 5.56 6.26 1.64
N CYS A 63 5.48 5.18 0.85
CA CYS A 63 6.01 5.08 -0.51
C CYS A 63 7.50 5.44 -0.58
N MET A 64 8.31 4.93 0.36
CA MET A 64 9.71 5.33 0.49
C MET A 64 10.57 5.04 -0.75
N ASP A 65 10.24 3.99 -1.50
CA ASP A 65 10.97 3.59 -2.71
C ASP A 65 10.38 4.17 -4.00
N GLN A 66 9.31 4.95 -3.92
CA GLN A 66 8.67 5.55 -5.09
C GLN A 66 9.25 6.92 -5.38
N SER A 67 9.88 7.08 -6.55
CA SER A 67 10.48 8.36 -6.97
C SER A 67 9.48 9.52 -7.03
N GLY A 68 8.20 9.24 -7.35
CA GLY A 68 7.15 10.25 -7.33
C GLY A 68 6.69 10.68 -5.93
N GLY A 69 7.15 10.01 -4.86
CA GLY A 69 6.68 10.22 -3.48
C GLY A 69 5.39 9.46 -3.11
N PRO A 70 4.65 9.92 -2.07
CA PRO A 70 3.44 9.25 -1.59
C PRO A 70 2.32 9.21 -2.64
N ALA A 71 1.92 7.99 -3.03
CA ALA A 71 0.88 7.80 -4.03
C ALA A 71 -0.47 8.38 -3.61
N CYS A 72 -0.82 8.29 -2.32
CA CYS A 72 -2.07 8.83 -1.77
C CYS A 72 -2.14 10.36 -1.86
N VAL A 73 -1.02 11.07 -1.70
CA VAL A 73 -0.93 12.53 -1.85
C VAL A 73 -1.14 12.92 -3.30
N ARG A 74 -0.40 12.30 -4.23
CA ARG A 74 -0.55 12.59 -5.67
C ARG A 74 -1.94 12.27 -6.21
N ALA A 75 -2.60 11.26 -5.66
CA ALA A 75 -3.93 10.85 -6.08
C ALA A 75 -5.06 11.70 -5.45
N CYS A 76 -4.79 12.51 -4.43
CA CYS A 76 -5.81 13.25 -3.71
C CYS A 76 -6.23 14.52 -4.48
N PRO A 77 -7.43 14.58 -5.07
CA PRO A 77 -7.84 15.72 -5.91
C PRO A 77 -8.21 16.96 -5.09
N THR A 78 -8.53 16.79 -3.80
CA THR A 78 -8.97 17.87 -2.90
C THR A 78 -7.81 18.51 -2.13
N GLY A 79 -6.61 17.93 -2.18
CA GLY A 79 -5.48 18.38 -1.37
C GLY A 79 -5.57 18.03 0.13
N ALA A 80 -6.44 17.09 0.52
CA ALA A 80 -6.61 16.70 1.92
C ALA A 80 -5.41 15.90 2.49
N ALA A 81 -4.67 15.20 1.63
CA ALA A 81 -3.48 14.47 2.02
C ALA A 81 -2.23 15.25 1.63
N ALA A 82 -1.38 15.57 2.61
CA ALA A 82 -0.07 16.18 2.40
C ALA A 82 0.98 15.42 3.21
N ARG A 83 2.21 15.38 2.70
CA ARG A 83 3.38 14.90 3.43
C ARG A 83 4.40 16.03 3.46
N MET A 84 4.80 16.41 4.65
CA MET A 84 5.72 17.51 4.90
C MET A 84 6.64 17.12 6.05
N SER A 85 7.85 17.68 6.07
CA SER A 85 8.73 17.51 7.22
C SER A 85 8.22 18.35 8.40
N PRO A 86 8.74 18.12 9.63
CA PRO A 86 8.46 19.01 10.75
C PRO A 86 8.81 20.47 10.48
N GLU A 87 9.91 20.72 9.76
CA GLU A 87 10.38 22.07 9.40
C GLU A 87 9.40 22.74 8.44
N ASP A 88 9.00 22.06 7.37
CA ASP A 88 7.99 22.53 6.41
C ASP A 88 6.68 22.89 7.11
N PHE A 89 6.30 22.12 8.14
CA PHE A 89 5.09 22.38 8.92
C PHE A 89 5.23 23.64 9.78
N VAL A 90 6.37 23.85 10.42
CA VAL A 90 6.65 25.08 11.18
C VAL A 90 6.59 26.31 10.28
N ASP A 91 7.20 26.23 9.10
CA ASP A 91 7.17 27.31 8.11
C ASP A 91 5.72 27.62 7.70
N LEU A 92 4.94 26.60 7.35
CA LEU A 92 3.54 26.77 6.97
C LEU A 92 2.72 27.48 8.07
N VAL A 93 2.85 27.05 9.32
CA VAL A 93 2.10 27.63 10.44
C VAL A 93 2.58 29.04 10.78
N SER A 94 3.87 29.34 10.57
CA SER A 94 4.44 30.67 10.82
C SER A 94 3.96 31.74 9.83
N VAL A 95 3.62 31.36 8.60
CA VAL A 95 3.14 32.28 7.54
C VAL A 95 1.61 32.43 7.55
N MET A 96 0.88 31.53 8.22
CA MET A 96 -0.58 31.57 8.35
C MET A 96 -1.08 32.46 9.51
N HIS A 97 -0.20 33.23 10.15
CA HIS A 97 -0.52 34.23 11.18
C HIS A 97 -0.48 35.67 10.62
#